data_AF-A0A4Q6ESU1-F1
#
_entry.id   AF-A0A4Q6ESU1-F1
#
_cell.length_a   1.000
_cell.length_b   1.000
_cell.length_c   1.000
_cell.angle_alpha   90.00
_cell.angle_beta   90.00
_cell.angle_gamma   90.00
#
_symmetry.space_group_name_H-M   'P 1'
#
loop_
_entity.id
_entity.type
_entity.pdbx_description
1 polymer ?
#
loop_
_entity_poly.entity_id
_entity_poly.type
_entity_poly.pdbx_seq_one_letter_code
_entity_poly.pdbx_strand_id
1 'polypeptide(L)'
;MKTLMLTILAFTATSGLAFADTAAEMKKVKALADRKISGSDVKKEISSFENTDGNPCAAEGRTYVVTVSLRKSKMEDRGDEEVGQSRAWEEFNVYYVSQAALLKGADLSDTLCQE
;
A
#
# COMPACT_ATOMS: atom_id res chain seq x y z
N MET A 1 -0.67 45.80 -33.96
CA MET A 1 -1.53 45.50 -32.79
C MET A 1 -1.53 43.99 -32.58
N LYS A 2 -1.38 43.59 -31.30
CA LYS A 2 -1.49 42.24 -30.71
C LYS A 2 -0.47 41.18 -31.14
N THR A 3 0.66 41.30 -30.46
CA THR A 3 1.70 40.32 -30.13
C THR A 3 1.11 38.96 -29.69
N LEU A 4 1.53 37.88 -30.35
CA LEU A 4 1.38 36.51 -29.84
C LEU A 4 2.33 36.34 -28.64
N MET A 5 1.77 36.27 -27.43
CA MET A 5 2.50 35.81 -26.26
C MET A 5 2.60 34.29 -26.29
N LEU A 6 3.75 33.79 -26.72
CA LEU A 6 4.19 32.42 -26.46
C LEU A 6 4.51 32.30 -24.97
N THR A 7 3.55 31.89 -24.16
CA THR A 7 3.80 31.58 -22.74
C THR A 7 4.48 30.22 -22.68
N ILE A 8 5.82 30.26 -22.59
CA ILE A 8 6.65 29.13 -22.20
C ILE A 8 6.25 28.79 -20.76
N LEU A 9 5.34 27.82 -20.59
CA LEU A 9 5.17 27.16 -19.29
C LEU A 9 6.39 26.26 -19.10
N ALA A 10 7.38 26.81 -18.41
CA ALA A 10 8.43 26.03 -17.78
C ALA A 10 7.77 25.14 -16.71
N PHE A 11 7.29 23.97 -17.12
CA PHE A 11 7.11 22.84 -16.20
C PHE A 11 8.50 22.41 -15.78
N THR A 12 8.91 22.96 -14.64
CA THR A 12 10.05 22.53 -13.86
C THR A 12 10.02 21.01 -13.73
N ALA A 13 10.99 20.37 -14.38
CA ALA A 13 11.24 18.93 -14.35
C ALA A 13 11.81 18.49 -12.99
N THR A 14 11.10 18.76 -11.90
CA THR A 14 11.49 18.33 -10.55
C THR A 14 10.83 17.01 -10.14
N SER A 15 9.91 16.49 -10.95
CA SER A 15 9.09 15.32 -10.58
C SER A 15 9.73 13.97 -10.93
N GLY A 16 10.72 13.91 -11.82
CA GLY A 16 11.27 12.64 -12.31
C GLY A 16 12.01 11.81 -11.25
N LEU A 17 12.70 12.46 -10.30
CA LEU A 17 13.46 11.79 -9.25
C LEU A 17 12.53 11.25 -8.14
N ALA A 18 11.57 12.06 -7.68
CA ALA A 18 10.64 11.65 -6.64
C ALA A 18 9.77 10.45 -7.04
N PHE A 19 9.34 10.36 -8.31
CA PHE A 19 8.58 9.19 -8.80
C PHE A 19 9.44 7.93 -8.93
N ALA A 20 10.70 8.06 -9.34
CA ALA A 20 11.63 6.92 -9.47
C ALA A 20 11.97 6.31 -8.11
N ASP A 21 12.23 7.15 -7.11
CA ASP A 21 12.49 6.71 -5.73
C ASP A 21 11.28 5.96 -5.18
N THR A 22 10.07 6.49 -5.40
CA THR A 22 8.81 5.85 -4.97
C THR A 22 8.63 4.46 -5.59
N ALA A 23 8.90 4.29 -6.89
CA ALA A 23 8.72 3.01 -7.57
C ALA A 23 9.74 1.95 -7.08
N ALA A 24 10.99 2.36 -6.85
CA ALA A 24 12.04 1.50 -6.31
C ALA A 24 11.70 1.06 -4.87
N GLU A 25 11.19 1.97 -4.05
CA GLU A 25 10.75 1.70 -2.68
C GLU A 25 9.55 0.76 -2.66
N MET A 26 8.53 0.99 -3.50
CA MET A 26 7.37 0.09 -3.63
C MET A 26 7.79 -1.33 -4.03
N LYS A 27 8.79 -1.46 -4.91
CA LYS A 27 9.35 -2.77 -5.29
C LYS A 27 10.04 -3.46 -4.11
N LYS A 28 10.77 -2.70 -3.27
CA LYS A 28 11.38 -3.24 -2.03
C LYS A 28 10.30 -3.71 -1.05
N VAL A 29 9.27 -2.89 -0.80
CA VAL A 29 8.15 -3.27 0.07
C VAL A 29 7.44 -4.51 -0.45
N LYS A 30 7.22 -4.60 -1.77
CA LYS A 30 6.66 -5.81 -2.39
C LYS A 30 7.52 -7.04 -2.16
N ALA A 31 8.84 -6.94 -2.32
CA ALA A 31 9.75 -8.05 -2.07
C ALA A 31 9.74 -8.49 -0.60
N LEU A 32 9.66 -7.54 0.34
CA LEU A 32 9.52 -7.85 1.77
C LEU A 32 8.20 -8.55 2.07
N ALA A 33 7.09 -8.05 1.51
CA ALA A 33 5.77 -8.66 1.66
C ALA A 33 5.71 -10.07 1.06
N ASP A 34 6.33 -10.28 -0.10
CA ASP A 34 6.43 -11.59 -0.74
C ASP A 34 7.30 -12.57 0.06
N ARG A 35 8.29 -12.08 0.80
CA ARG A 35 9.14 -12.89 1.68
C ARG A 35 8.43 -13.29 2.98
N LYS A 36 7.75 -12.34 3.63
CA LYS A 36 7.10 -12.56 4.94
C LYS A 36 5.72 -13.23 4.83
N ILE A 37 4.94 -12.88 3.81
CA ILE A 37 3.54 -13.27 3.68
C ILE A 37 3.39 -14.19 2.48
N SER A 38 3.14 -15.47 2.76
CA SER A 38 3.00 -16.54 1.77
C SER A 38 1.64 -17.24 1.89
N GLY A 39 1.16 -17.81 0.78
CA GLY A 39 -0.09 -18.56 0.72
C GLY A 39 -0.82 -18.37 -0.62
N SER A 40 -1.51 -19.42 -1.08
CA SER A 40 -2.29 -19.41 -2.32
C SER A 40 -3.56 -18.55 -2.23
N ASP A 41 -4.10 -18.43 -1.02
CA ASP A 41 -5.33 -17.70 -0.73
C ASP A 41 -5.05 -16.38 -0.03
N VAL A 42 -3.90 -15.76 -0.36
CA VAL A 42 -3.47 -14.49 0.22
C VAL A 42 -3.37 -13.43 -0.88
N LYS A 43 -4.09 -12.32 -0.69
CA LYS A 43 -3.96 -11.11 -1.50
C LYS A 43 -3.17 -10.07 -0.71
N LYS A 44 -2.22 -9.41 -1.37
CA LYS A 44 -1.39 -8.33 -0.81
C LYS A 44 -1.61 -7.07 -1.63
N GLU A 45 -2.03 -6.01 -0.97
CA GLU A 45 -2.18 -4.68 -1.57
C GLU A 45 -1.24 -3.73 -0.87
N ILE A 46 -0.46 -2.99 -1.67
CA ILE A 46 0.56 -2.08 -1.15
C ILE A 46 0.14 -0.67 -1.55
N SER A 47 0.00 0.19 -0.54
CA SER A 47 -0.26 1.60 -0.72
C SER A 47 0.80 2.42 0.02
N SER A 48 0.89 3.70 -0.29
CA SER A 48 1.72 4.64 0.45
C SER A 48 0.91 5.89 0.77
N PHE A 49 1.19 6.47 1.93
CA PHE A 49 0.64 7.76 2.33
C PHE A 49 1.73 8.59 2.99
N GLU A 50 1.55 9.92 2.96
CA GLU A 50 2.40 10.84 3.69
C GLU A 50 1.76 11.08 5.05
N ASN A 51 2.43 10.69 6.13
CA ASN A 51 1.93 10.95 7.47
C ASN A 51 2.34 12.36 7.89
N THR A 52 1.54 13.33 7.47
CA THR A 52 1.69 14.75 7.85
C THR A 52 0.97 15.09 9.15
N ASP A 53 0.03 14.24 9.58
CA ASP A 53 -0.97 14.55 10.61
C ASP A 53 -0.82 13.73 11.90
N GLY A 54 0.32 13.04 12.09
CA GLY A 54 0.66 12.44 13.38
C GLY A 54 -0.06 11.13 13.70
N ASN A 55 -0.35 10.30 12.69
CA ASN A 55 -0.76 8.92 12.95
C ASN A 55 0.31 8.24 13.83
N PRO A 56 -0.01 7.77 15.05
CA PRO A 56 0.97 7.21 15.99
C PRO A 56 1.65 5.93 15.46
N CYS A 57 1.06 5.33 14.44
CA CYS A 57 1.52 4.10 13.79
C CYS A 57 2.52 4.34 12.65
N ALA A 58 2.72 5.58 12.24
CA ALA A 58 3.54 5.94 11.09
C ALA A 58 4.56 7.00 11.49
N ALA A 59 5.83 6.81 11.14
CA ALA A 59 6.83 7.85 11.35
C ALA A 59 6.51 9.08 10.48
N GLU A 60 6.96 10.26 10.90
CA GLU A 60 6.85 11.47 10.08
C GLU A 60 7.43 11.24 8.68
N GLY A 61 6.71 11.72 7.67
CA GLY A 61 7.04 11.50 6.27
C GLY A 61 6.31 10.29 5.68
N ARG A 62 6.89 9.69 4.64
CA ARG A 62 6.21 8.65 3.86
C ARG A 62 6.18 7.32 4.59
N THR A 63 5.01 6.69 4.62
CA THR A 63 4.79 5.34 5.12
C THR A 63 4.14 4.46 4.06
N TYR A 64 4.60 3.22 3.96
CA TYR A 64 4.02 2.19 3.11
C TYR A 64 3.18 1.25 3.97
N VAL A 65 2.02 0.90 3.45
CA VAL A 65 1.05 0.01 4.08
C VAL A 65 0.92 -1.24 3.23
N VAL A 66 1.01 -2.40 3.86
CA VAL A 66 0.76 -3.69 3.21
C VAL A 66 -0.50 -4.28 3.83
N THR A 67 -1.61 -4.16 3.11
CA THR A 67 -2.88 -4.80 3.46
C THR A 67 -2.86 -6.24 2.96
N VAL A 68 -3.15 -7.18 3.87
CA VAL A 68 -3.20 -8.61 3.61
C VAL A 68 -4.63 -9.08 3.78
N SER A 69 -5.22 -9.59 2.71
CA SER A 69 -6.54 -10.22 2.74
C SER A 69 -6.43 -11.73 2.51
N LEU A 70 -7.24 -12.50 3.22
CA LEU A 70 -7.35 -13.94 3.05
C LEU A 70 -8.63 -14.29 2.27
N ARG A 71 -8.53 -15.26 1.36
CA ARG A 71 -9.69 -15.81 0.69
C ARG A 71 -10.33 -16.84 1.59
N LYS A 72 -11.48 -16.50 2.18
CA LYS A 72 -12.23 -17.43 3.03
C LYS A 72 -13.46 -17.91 2.30
N SER A 73 -13.81 -19.17 2.56
CA SER A 73 -15.11 -19.71 2.15
C SER A 73 -16.14 -19.20 3.14
N LYS A 74 -17.15 -18.49 2.66
CA LYS A 74 -18.27 -18.00 3.44
C LYS A 74 -19.48 -18.86 3.12
N MET A 75 -20.16 -19.36 4.15
CA MET A 75 -21.50 -19.89 3.95
C MET A 75 -22.45 -18.71 3.77
N GLU A 76 -23.17 -18.73 2.66
CA GLU A 76 -24.23 -17.77 2.40
C GLU A 76 -25.56 -18.49 2.49
N ASP A 77 -26.41 -17.96 3.36
CA ASP A 77 -27.81 -18.34 3.42
C ASP A 77 -28.52 -17.67 2.23
N ARG A 78 -29.01 -18.48 1.29
CA ARG A 78 -29.74 -18.01 0.11
C ARG A 78 -31.26 -18.12 0.26
N GLY A 79 -31.75 -18.28 1.49
CA GLY A 79 -33.18 -18.40 1.77
C GLY A 79 -33.68 -19.83 1.56
N ASP A 80 -34.94 -19.98 1.14
CA ASP A 80 -35.71 -21.22 1.26
C ASP A 80 -35.21 -22.45 0.47
N GLU A 81 -34.20 -22.34 -0.40
CA GLU A 81 -33.86 -23.42 -1.33
C GLU A 81 -32.43 -23.99 -1.31
N GLU A 82 -31.40 -23.39 -0.69
CA GLU A 82 -30.07 -24.05 -0.59
C GLU A 82 -29.03 -23.25 0.23
N VAL A 83 -28.20 -23.94 1.02
CA VAL A 83 -26.97 -23.35 1.60
C VAL A 83 -25.88 -23.35 0.53
N GLY A 84 -25.49 -22.16 0.08
CA GLY A 84 -24.42 -21.98 -0.90
C GLY A 84 -23.08 -21.66 -0.24
N GLN A 85 -21.97 -22.16 -0.80
CA GLN A 85 -20.63 -21.75 -0.39
C GLN A 85 -20.06 -20.77 -1.42
N SER A 86 -19.76 -19.54 -1.00
CA SER A 86 -19.04 -18.55 -1.82
C SER A 86 -17.65 -18.28 -1.25
N ARG A 87 -16.79 -17.63 -2.04
CA ARG A 87 -15.44 -17.24 -1.61
C ARG A 87 -15.32 -15.73 -1.63
N ALA A 88 -15.04 -15.14 -0.47
CA ALA A 88 -14.84 -13.71 -0.30
C ALA A 88 -13.42 -13.42 0.21
N TRP A 89 -12.90 -12.25 -0.15
CA TRP A 89 -11.68 -11.71 0.45
C TRP A 89 -12.04 -10.98 1.74
N GLU A 90 -11.36 -11.32 2.82
CA GLU A 90 -11.51 -10.66 4.11
C GLU A 90 -10.16 -10.07 4.52
N GLU A 91 -10.13 -8.81 4.91
CA GLU A 91 -8.92 -8.19 5.45
C GLU A 91 -8.51 -8.93 6.72
N PHE A 92 -7.26 -9.39 6.74
CA PHE A 92 -6.74 -10.22 7.82
C PHE A 92 -5.70 -9.47 8.65
N ASN A 93 -4.83 -8.69 7.99
CA ASN A 93 -3.72 -8.02 8.66
C ASN A 93 -3.25 -6.80 7.85
N VAL A 94 -2.71 -5.80 8.55
CA VAL A 94 -2.14 -4.58 7.96
C VAL A 94 -0.75 -4.35 8.56
N TYR A 95 0.26 -4.24 7.69
CA TYR A 95 1.64 -3.96 8.09
C TYR A 95 2.05 -2.55 7.68
N TYR A 96 2.84 -1.90 8.51
CA TYR A 96 3.36 -0.56 8.27
C TYR A 96 4.90 -0.57 8.19
N VAL A 97 5.45 0.18 7.25
CA VAL A 97 6.89 0.46 7.18
C VAL A 97 7.12 1.91 6.74
N SER A 98 7.82 2.69 7.56
CA SER A 98 8.20 4.05 7.17
C SER A 98 9.33 4.02 6.13
N GLN A 99 9.38 5.04 5.27
CA GLN A 99 10.46 5.21 4.29
C GLN A 99 11.83 5.22 4.96
N ALA A 100 11.96 5.91 6.09
CA ALA A 100 13.19 5.95 6.86
C ALA A 100 13.63 4.55 7.35
N ALA A 101 12.68 3.72 7.80
CA ALA A 101 12.97 2.34 8.20
C ALA A 101 13.34 1.47 6.99
N LEU A 102 12.62 1.61 5.87
CA LEU A 102 12.90 0.90 4.62
C LEU A 102 14.30 1.20 4.08
N LEU A 103 14.72 2.48 4.13
CA LEU A 103 16.06 2.91 3.71
C LEU A 103 17.17 2.37 4.62
N LYS A 104 16.88 2.20 5.92
CA LYS A 104 17.79 1.57 6.90
C LYS A 104 17.82 0.04 6.80
N GLY A 105 17.04 -0.56 5.89
CA GLY A 105 16.97 -2.01 5.71
C GLY A 105 16.14 -2.74 6.77
N ALA A 106 15.24 -2.03 7.47
CA ALA A 106 14.30 -2.67 8.38
C ALA A 106 13.34 -3.60 7.61
N ASP A 107 12.99 -4.73 8.23
CA ASP A 107 11.97 -5.64 7.71
C ASP A 107 10.57 -5.07 7.93
N LEU A 108 9.54 -5.67 7.33
CA LEU A 108 8.14 -5.39 7.69
C LEU A 108 7.98 -5.63 9.20
N SER A 109 7.77 -4.57 9.96
CA SER A 109 7.62 -4.70 11.41
C SER A 109 6.29 -5.38 11.71
N ASP A 110 6.32 -6.38 12.57
CA ASP A 110 5.11 -7.05 13.09
C ASP A 110 4.36 -6.16 14.09
N THR A 111 4.67 -4.85 14.12
CA THR A 111 3.87 -3.82 14.78
C THR A 111 2.58 -3.67 13.96
N LEU A 112 1.72 -4.68 14.10
CA LEU A 112 0.28 -4.55 14.01
C LEU A 112 -0.07 -3.29 14.79
N CYS A 113 -0.30 -2.18 14.10
CA CYS A 113 -1.09 -1.13 14.72
C CYS A 113 -2.52 -1.64 14.71
N GLN A 114 -2.89 -2.33 15.79
CA GLN A 114 -4.29 -2.56 16.10
C GLN A 114 -4.86 -1.22 16.53
N GLU A 115 -5.85 -0.72 15.77
CA GLU A 115 -6.73 0.36 16.21
C GLU A 115 -7.46 -0.02 17.51
#